data_AF-A0A9Q3BAJ8-F1
#
_entry.id   AF-A0A9Q3BAJ8-F1
#
_cell.length_a   1.000
_cell.length_b   1.000
_cell.length_c   1.000
_cell.angle_alpha   90.00
_cell.angle_beta   90.00
_cell.angle_gamma   90.00
#
_symmetry.space_group_name_H-M   'P 1'
#
loop_
_entity.id
_entity.type
_entity.pdbx_description
1 polymer ?
#
loop_
_entity_poly.entity_id
_entity_poly.type
_entity_poly.pdbx_seq_one_letter_code
_entity_poly.pdbx_strand_id
1 'polypeptide(L)'
;MEQKNNPTVPVSLIKSSHPAEKEFSPLRNPNPLTVSKLEKNEEKMKKKFIKERRLRVKNKREYLVKYGNTVHEDECLVESDKLLRRFRNERRQKA
;
A
#
# COMPACT_ATOMS: atom_id res chain seq x y z
N MET A 1 64.83 12.70 4.48
CA MET A 1 64.44 11.37 5.00
C MET A 1 63.42 11.59 6.09
N GLU A 2 62.33 10.81 6.03
CA GLU A 2 61.41 10.43 7.13
C GLU A 2 60.65 11.57 7.86
N GLN A 3 59.39 11.83 7.50
CA GLN A 3 58.16 11.23 8.08
C GLN A 3 58.10 11.29 9.62
N LYS A 4 57.09 11.98 10.18
CA LYS A 4 55.95 11.30 10.84
C LYS A 4 54.99 12.27 11.58
N ASN A 5 53.70 12.02 11.34
CA ASN A 5 52.58 12.07 12.28
C ASN A 5 51.98 13.43 12.72
N ASN A 6 50.83 13.75 12.10
CA ASN A 6 49.68 14.40 12.76
C ASN A 6 49.25 13.60 14.03
N PRO A 7 48.28 14.03 14.87
CA PRO A 7 47.68 15.35 15.15
C PRO A 7 47.59 15.63 16.67
N THR A 8 47.32 16.86 17.12
CA THR A 8 46.58 17.02 18.41
C THR A 8 45.77 18.32 18.41
N VAL A 9 44.48 18.18 18.11
CA VAL A 9 43.47 19.22 18.37
C VAL A 9 43.21 19.24 19.87
N PRO A 10 43.27 20.37 20.59
CA PRO A 10 42.91 20.38 22.00
C PRO A 10 41.41 20.12 22.15
N VAL A 11 41.10 18.96 22.71
CA VAL A 11 39.79 18.52 23.16
C VAL A 11 39.40 19.36 24.37
N SER A 12 38.43 20.26 24.21
CA SER A 12 37.76 20.89 25.35
C SER A 12 36.29 21.16 25.08
N LEU A 13 35.55 20.11 24.68
CA LEU A 13 34.12 20.05 24.94
C LEU A 13 33.92 19.49 26.34
N ILE A 14 34.06 20.36 27.33
CA ILE A 14 33.64 20.11 28.70
C ILE A 14 32.13 19.89 28.67
N LYS A 15 31.69 18.64 28.75
CA LYS A 15 30.31 18.31 29.12
C LYS A 15 30.35 17.94 30.60
N SER A 16 29.91 18.87 31.45
CA SER A 16 29.70 18.59 32.87
C SER A 16 28.59 17.55 33.04
N SER A 17 28.90 16.53 33.84
CA SER A 17 27.95 15.57 34.40
C SER A 17 27.00 16.30 35.37
N HIS A 18 25.68 16.14 35.27
CA HIS A 18 24.83 15.16 35.97
C HIS A 18 23.38 15.71 35.94
N PRO A 19 22.39 14.99 36.49
CA PRO A 19 21.72 13.82 35.94
C PRO A 19 20.26 14.14 35.57
N ALA A 20 19.58 13.14 35.02
CA ALA A 20 18.20 13.18 34.57
C ALA A 20 17.21 13.65 35.65
N GLU A 21 16.24 14.46 35.23
CA GLU A 21 14.81 14.20 35.46
C GLU A 21 13.99 15.30 34.77
N LYS A 22 13.58 15.03 33.55
CA LYS A 22 12.31 15.57 33.07
C LYS A 22 11.67 14.48 32.25
N GLU A 23 10.97 13.60 32.96
CA GLU A 23 9.91 12.79 32.41
C GLU A 23 8.89 13.74 31.75
N PHE A 24 9.17 14.16 30.52
CA PHE A 24 8.11 14.53 29.61
C PHE A 24 7.53 13.22 29.12
N SER A 25 6.59 12.69 29.88
CA SER A 25 5.64 11.72 29.36
C SER A 25 5.16 12.27 28.01
N PRO A 26 5.26 11.52 26.89
CA PRO A 26 4.46 11.89 25.74
C PRO A 26 3.03 11.78 26.26
N LEU A 27 2.38 12.93 26.50
CA LEU A 27 0.94 12.98 26.65
C LEU A 27 0.44 12.12 25.50
N ARG A 28 -0.20 11.01 25.86
CA ARG A 28 -0.96 10.18 24.94
C ARG A 28 -1.98 11.11 24.30
N ASN A 29 -1.55 11.83 23.28
CA ASN A 29 -2.39 12.31 22.24
C ASN A 29 -2.52 11.05 21.39
N PRO A 30 -3.62 10.28 21.49
CA PRO A 30 -4.03 9.56 20.31
C PRO A 30 -4.22 10.68 19.29
N ASN A 31 -3.22 10.94 18.44
CA ASN A 31 -3.57 11.41 17.13
C ASN A 31 -4.64 10.40 16.70
N PRO A 32 -5.91 10.80 16.50
CA PRO A 32 -6.78 9.93 15.76
C PRO A 32 -5.97 9.69 14.49
N LEU A 33 -5.58 8.44 14.26
CA LEU A 33 -5.20 7.94 12.96
C LEU A 33 -6.03 8.78 12.01
N THR A 34 -5.37 9.64 11.24
CA THR A 34 -6.01 10.22 10.07
C THR A 34 -6.40 9.00 9.28
N VAL A 35 -7.62 8.53 9.55
CA VAL A 35 -8.34 7.57 8.75
C VAL A 35 -8.33 8.30 7.44
N SER A 36 -7.40 7.93 6.56
CA SER A 36 -7.42 8.33 5.16
C SER A 36 -8.87 8.20 4.81
N LYS A 37 -9.53 9.35 4.59
CA LYS A 37 -10.98 9.43 4.42
C LYS A 37 -11.30 8.23 3.54
N LEU A 38 -12.01 7.23 4.07
CA LEU A 38 -12.43 6.08 3.28
C LEU A 38 -13.04 6.74 2.06
N GLU A 39 -12.33 6.69 0.92
CA GLU A 39 -12.81 7.32 -0.29
C GLU A 39 -14.22 6.79 -0.39
N LYS A 40 -15.19 7.71 -0.36
CA LYS A 40 -16.60 7.33 -0.43
C LYS A 40 -16.63 6.31 -1.53
N ASN A 41 -16.94 5.06 -1.19
CA ASN A 41 -16.98 3.98 -2.15
C ASN A 41 -18.15 4.34 -3.06
N GLU A 42 -17.89 5.22 -4.03
CA GLU A 42 -18.76 5.44 -5.16
C GLU A 42 -18.99 4.04 -5.68
N GLU A 43 -20.25 3.62 -5.62
CA GLU A 43 -20.62 2.25 -5.87
C GLU A 43 -20.20 1.93 -7.31
N LYS A 44 -19.04 1.29 -7.46
CA LYS A 44 -18.37 1.17 -8.76
C LYS A 44 -19.23 0.27 -9.63
N MET A 45 -19.99 0.85 -10.55
CA MET A 45 -20.87 0.08 -11.42
C MET A 45 -20.04 -0.73 -12.41
N LYS A 46 -19.92 -2.04 -12.18
CA LYS A 46 -19.20 -2.97 -13.06
C LYS A 46 -19.93 -3.05 -14.41
N LYS A 47 -19.24 -2.78 -15.50
CA LYS A 47 -19.81 -2.84 -16.86
C LYS A 47 -19.63 -4.21 -17.49
N LYS A 48 -18.39 -4.73 -17.50
CA LYS A 48 -18.08 -6.05 -18.09
C LYS A 48 -16.77 -6.64 -17.57
N PHE A 49 -16.65 -7.96 -17.71
CA PHE A 49 -15.38 -8.67 -17.60
C PHE A 49 -14.69 -8.71 -18.97
N ILE A 50 -13.38 -8.43 -18.99
CA ILE A 50 -12.57 -8.40 -20.22
C ILE A 50 -11.72 -9.66 -20.33
N LYS A 51 -11.04 -10.04 -19.26
CA LYS A 51 -10.01 -11.07 -19.28
C LYS A 51 -10.10 -11.95 -18.06
N GLU A 52 -9.76 -13.22 -18.24
CA GLU A 52 -9.59 -14.19 -17.17
C GLU A 52 -8.10 -14.54 -17.02
N ARG A 53 -7.61 -14.58 -15.79
CA ARG A 53 -6.25 -14.97 -15.42
C ARG A 53 -6.30 -16.06 -14.36
N ARG A 54 -5.56 -17.16 -14.54
CA ARG A 54 -5.42 -18.20 -13.51
C ARG A 54 -4.21 -17.89 -12.63
N LEU A 55 -4.44 -17.75 -11.33
CA LEU A 55 -3.38 -17.62 -10.34
C LEU A 55 -2.82 -19.00 -10.00
N ARG A 56 -1.50 -19.19 -10.18
CA ARG A 56 -0.82 -20.44 -9.83
C ARG A 56 -0.79 -20.70 -8.32
N VAL A 57 -0.57 -19.66 -7.54
CA VAL A 57 -0.31 -19.75 -6.08
C VAL A 57 -1.51 -20.23 -5.27
N LYS A 58 -2.74 -19.92 -5.71
CA LYS A 58 -3.98 -20.22 -4.94
C LYS A 58 -5.00 -21.07 -5.69
N ASN A 59 -4.65 -21.56 -6.89
CA ASN A 59 -5.60 -22.17 -7.85
C ASN A 59 -6.89 -21.35 -8.05
N LYS A 60 -6.80 -20.02 -7.83
CA LYS A 60 -7.91 -19.08 -8.00
C LYS A 60 -7.88 -18.48 -9.39
N ARG A 61 -9.02 -17.99 -9.84
CA ARG A 61 -9.16 -17.23 -11.08
C ARG A 61 -9.43 -15.78 -10.73
N GLU A 62 -8.72 -14.88 -11.39
CA GLU A 62 -8.94 -13.45 -11.38
C GLU A 62 -9.56 -13.03 -12.69
N TYR A 63 -10.37 -11.99 -12.63
CA TYR A 63 -11.00 -11.41 -13.80
C TYR A 63 -10.75 -9.92 -13.85
N LEU A 64 -10.30 -9.43 -15.00
CA LEU A 64 -10.16 -8.01 -15.26
C LEU A 64 -11.54 -7.41 -15.53
N VAL A 65 -11.94 -6.45 -14.70
CA VAL A 65 -13.24 -5.78 -14.74
C VAL A 65 -13.07 -4.37 -15.24
N LYS A 66 -13.94 -4.01 -16.19
CA LYS A 66 -14.10 -2.62 -16.63
C LYS A 66 -15.34 -2.03 -15.99
N TYR A 67 -15.17 -0.87 -15.39
CA TYR A 67 -16.26 -0.11 -14.79
C TYR A 67 -16.94 0.80 -15.82
N GLY A 68 -18.17 1.21 -15.51
CA GLY A 68 -18.96 2.11 -16.36
C GLY A 68 -18.44 3.55 -16.33
N ASN A 69 -17.91 3.97 -15.19
CA ASN A 69 -17.39 5.32 -14.97
C ASN A 69 -15.97 5.44 -15.53
N THR A 70 -15.68 6.52 -16.25
CA THR A 70 -14.33 6.83 -16.78
C THR A 70 -13.31 7.14 -15.71
N VAL A 71 -13.76 7.43 -14.49
CA VAL A 71 -12.92 7.74 -13.33
C VAL A 71 -12.32 6.48 -12.72
N HIS A 72 -12.95 5.31 -12.89
CA HIS A 72 -12.47 4.07 -12.30
C HIS A 72 -11.63 3.27 -13.31
N GLU A 73 -10.39 2.99 -12.91
CA GLU A 73 -9.49 2.13 -13.68
C GLU A 73 -9.94 0.67 -13.68
N ASP A 74 -9.48 -0.07 -14.68
CA ASP A 74 -9.75 -1.50 -14.80
C ASP A 74 -9.07 -2.28 -13.65
N GLU A 75 -9.83 -3.13 -12.96
CA GLU A 75 -9.38 -3.80 -11.74
C GLU A 75 -9.46 -5.33 -11.85
N CYS A 76 -8.50 -6.05 -11.26
CA CYS A 76 -8.54 -7.50 -11.18
C CYS A 76 -9.28 -7.97 -9.91
N LEU A 77 -10.43 -8.60 -10.07
CA LEU A 77 -11.24 -9.11 -8.97
C LEU A 77 -11.25 -10.64 -8.90
N VAL A 78 -11.31 -11.17 -7.68
CA VAL A 78 -11.34 -12.60 -7.35
C VAL A 78 -12.74 -13.02 -6.91
N GLU A 79 -13.80 -12.79 -7.71
CA GLU A 79 -15.18 -12.97 -7.20
C GLU A 79 -16.22 -13.52 -8.19
N SER A 80 -17.27 -14.10 -7.57
CA SER A 80 -18.49 -14.64 -8.19
C SER A 80 -19.53 -13.54 -8.41
N ASP A 81 -19.61 -13.06 -9.65
CA ASP A 81 -20.56 -12.02 -10.03
C ASP A 81 -21.57 -12.55 -11.08
N LYS A 82 -22.79 -11.99 -11.14
CA LYS A 82 -23.78 -12.33 -12.18
C LYS A 82 -23.23 -12.05 -13.58
N LEU A 83 -22.43 -10.99 -13.72
CA LEU A 83 -21.74 -10.65 -14.96
C LEU A 83 -20.72 -11.71 -15.39
N LEU A 84 -20.17 -12.46 -14.43
CA LEU A 84 -19.17 -13.50 -14.71
C LEU A 84 -19.79 -14.70 -15.43
N ARG A 85 -21.04 -15.04 -15.08
CA ARG A 85 -21.80 -16.09 -15.78
C ARG A 85 -21.98 -15.75 -17.25
N ARG A 86 -22.33 -14.49 -17.56
CA ARG A 86 -22.48 -14.01 -18.95
C ARG A 86 -21.16 -14.10 -19.70
N PHE A 87 -20.07 -13.60 -19.10
CA PHE A 87 -18.72 -13.67 -19.69
C PHE A 87 -18.27 -15.10 -20.00
N ARG A 88 -18.48 -16.04 -19.07
CA ARG A 88 -18.14 -17.46 -19.29
C ARG A 88 -18.97 -18.10 -20.39
N ASN A 89 -20.26 -17.78 -20.47
CA ASN A 89 -21.13 -18.30 -21.52
C ASN A 89 -20.72 -17.78 -22.89
N GLU A 90 -20.45 -16.47 -23.01
CA GLU A 90 -19.96 -15.87 -24.25
C GLU A 90 -18.63 -16.49 -24.70
N ARG A 91 -17.70 -16.70 -23.77
CA ARG A 91 -16.43 -17.40 -24.07
C ARG A 91 -16.63 -18.82 -24.58
N ARG A 92 -17.63 -19.56 -24.09
CA ARG A 92 -17.92 -20.93 -24.55
C ARG A 92 -18.58 -20.96 -25.92
N GLN A 93 -19.35 -19.93 -26.28
CA GLN A 93 -19.98 -19.84 -27.61
C GLN A 93 -18.98 -19.44 -28.71
N LYS A 94 -17.86 -18.80 -28.33
CA LYS A 94 -16.79 -18.38 -29.25
C LYS A 94 -15.66 -19.41 -29.42
N ALA A 95 -15.68 -20.50 -28.65
CA ALA A 95 -14.66 -21.56 -28.66
C ALA A 95 -15.18 -22.77 -29.43
#